data_AF-A0A7V1HU30-F1
#
_entry.id   AF-A0A7V1HU30-F1
#
_cell.length_a   1.000
_cell.length_b   1.000
_cell.length_c   1.000
_cell.angle_alpha   90.00
_cell.angle_beta   90.00
_cell.angle_gamma   90.00
#
_symmetry.space_group_name_H-M   'P 1'
#
loop_
_entity.id
_entity.type
_entity.pdbx_description
1 polymer ?
#
loop_
_entity_poly.entity_id
_entity_poly.type
_entity_poly.pdbx_seq_one_letter_code
_entity_poly.pdbx_strand_id
1 'polypeptide(L)'
;MRRIFHVARRELISTVTTKGFLIGVLIMPGLMIGAIFFINLLWNETPPPVTGTVAVIDHSGMLADKLVAKINPDVLAREHDDEIRRQAEALARKAGINLTGDPMGMTSFLTKAQKKAGPASDIRVKVLPPDTDPEKAKEPLREGSVKDGGQLVLVVIDKNAVVPDEKGNYGSYAWYDRAKLDDRIQSNLKRRLKQTIIEARAEQAGQNADQLRKMMVVRARESR
;
A
#
# COMPACT_ATOMS: atom_id res chain seq x y z
N MET A 1 -21.50 -3.27 62.52
CA MET A 1 -21.39 -3.17 61.05
C MET A 1 -22.68 -3.50 60.27
N ARG A 2 -23.54 -4.45 60.67
CA ARG A 2 -24.79 -4.80 59.95
C ARG A 2 -25.71 -3.61 59.61
N ARG A 3 -25.82 -2.62 60.50
CA ARG A 3 -26.67 -1.43 60.29
C ARG A 3 -26.16 -0.52 59.17
N ILE A 4 -24.84 -0.32 59.10
CA ILE A 4 -24.19 0.47 58.04
C ILE A 4 -24.42 -0.17 56.66
N PHE A 5 -24.29 -1.51 56.58
CA PHE A 5 -24.53 -2.25 55.34
C PHE A 5 -25.99 -2.13 54.86
N HIS A 6 -26.98 -2.14 55.75
CA HIS A 6 -28.38 -1.95 55.36
C HIS A 6 -28.68 -0.55 54.85
N VAL A 7 -28.09 0.48 55.49
CA VAL A 7 -28.24 1.87 55.03
C VAL A 7 -27.59 2.04 53.64
N ALA A 8 -26.35 1.60 53.47
CA ALA A 8 -25.63 1.66 52.20
C ALA A 8 -26.36 0.90 51.08
N ARG A 9 -26.91 -0.28 51.38
CA ARG A 9 -27.70 -1.06 50.42
C ARG A 9 -28.97 -0.33 49.98
N ARG A 10 -29.69 0.30 50.91
CA ARG A 10 -30.92 1.05 50.59
C ARG A 10 -30.61 2.25 49.70
N GLU A 11 -29.56 2.99 50.02
CA GLU A 11 -29.14 4.14 49.23
C GLU A 11 -28.68 3.74 47.84
N LEU A 12 -27.84 2.69 47.73
CA LEU A 12 -27.41 2.15 46.44
C LEU A 12 -28.61 1.75 45.56
N ILE A 13 -29.55 0.97 46.11
CA ILE A 13 -30.76 0.57 45.38
C ILE A 13 -31.54 1.79 44.91
N SER A 14 -31.72 2.82 45.76
CA SER A 14 -32.46 4.02 45.37
C SER A 14 -31.80 4.80 44.22
N THR A 15 -30.46 4.82 44.17
CA THR A 15 -29.72 5.49 43.10
C THR A 15 -29.70 4.67 41.80
N VAL A 16 -29.42 3.36 41.89
CA VAL A 16 -29.26 2.50 40.71
C VAL A 16 -30.59 2.10 40.06
N THR A 17 -31.71 2.16 40.80
CA THR A 17 -33.03 1.81 40.27
C THR A 17 -33.70 2.99 39.56
N THR A 18 -33.08 4.17 39.54
CA THR A 18 -33.61 5.29 38.75
C THR A 18 -33.56 4.93 37.26
N LYS A 19 -34.64 5.27 36.54
CA LYS A 19 -34.71 5.05 35.09
C LYS A 19 -33.52 5.68 34.37
N GLY A 20 -33.10 6.87 34.81
CA GLY A 20 -31.93 7.56 34.26
C GLY A 20 -30.62 6.79 34.45
N PHE A 21 -30.38 6.19 35.63
CA PHE A 21 -29.18 5.38 35.87
C PHE A 21 -29.17 4.10 35.04
N LEU A 22 -30.28 3.35 35.03
CA LEU A 22 -30.41 2.12 34.24
C LEU A 22 -30.23 2.38 32.74
N ILE A 23 -30.84 3.45 32.23
CA ILE A 23 -30.68 3.89 30.85
C ILE A 23 -29.22 4.27 30.58
N GLY A 24 -28.60 5.10 31.43
CA GLY A 24 -27.20 5.51 31.25
C GLY A 24 -26.21 4.34 31.28
N VAL A 25 -26.37 3.42 32.24
CA VAL A 25 -25.50 2.25 32.41
C VAL A 25 -25.66 1.24 31.28
N LEU A 26 -26.85 1.09 30.68
CA LEU A 26 -27.06 0.11 29.63
C LEU A 26 -26.83 0.69 28.22
N ILE A 27 -27.30 1.91 27.96
CA ILE A 27 -27.26 2.52 26.63
C ILE A 27 -25.83 2.88 26.24
N MET A 28 -25.02 3.47 27.13
CA MET A 28 -23.67 3.89 26.77
C MET A 28 -22.76 2.71 26.38
N PRO A 29 -22.69 1.61 27.15
CA PRO A 29 -21.96 0.41 26.73
C PRO A 29 -22.58 -0.22 25.48
N GLY A 30 -23.91 -0.23 25.34
CA GLY A 30 -24.59 -0.74 24.15
C GLY A 30 -24.20 0.02 22.89
N LEU A 31 -24.17 1.35 22.95
CA LEU A 31 -23.72 2.21 21.86
C LEU A 31 -22.23 2.01 21.56
N MET A 32 -21.38 1.85 22.58
CA MET A 32 -19.96 1.55 22.38
C MET A 32 -19.75 0.20 21.68
N ILE A 33 -20.45 -0.85 22.11
CA ILE A 33 -20.37 -2.18 21.48
C ILE A 33 -20.88 -2.10 20.04
N GLY A 34 -22.00 -1.41 19.82
CA GLY A 34 -22.55 -1.16 18.49
C GLY A 34 -21.56 -0.40 17.60
N ALA A 35 -20.96 0.67 18.09
CA ALA A 35 -19.97 1.45 17.35
C ALA A 35 -18.73 0.63 16.98
N ILE A 36 -18.19 -0.17 17.91
CA ILE A 36 -17.06 -1.07 17.64
C ILE A 36 -17.42 -2.10 16.56
N PHE A 37 -18.63 -2.67 16.63
CA PHE A 37 -19.14 -3.60 15.63
C PHE A 37 -19.24 -2.93 14.25
N PHE A 38 -19.83 -1.74 14.16
CA PHE A 38 -19.96 -1.00 12.90
C PHE A 38 -18.61 -0.57 12.33
N ILE A 39 -17.67 -0.09 13.16
CA ILE A 39 -16.32 0.27 12.71
C ILE A 39 -15.62 -0.94 12.08
N ASN A 40 -15.66 -2.10 12.75
CA ASN A 40 -15.07 -3.33 12.22
C ASN A 40 -15.76 -3.77 10.93
N LEU A 41 -17.09 -3.63 10.83
CA LEU A 41 -17.84 -4.00 9.64
C LEU A 41 -17.48 -3.10 8.44
N LEU A 42 -17.33 -1.79 8.66
CA LEU A 42 -16.98 -0.82 7.61
C LEU A 42 -15.50 -0.92 7.17
N TRP A 43 -14.59 -1.36 8.04
CA TRP A 43 -13.15 -1.41 7.73
C TRP A 43 -12.66 -2.75 7.18
N ASN A 44 -13.51 -3.77 7.11
CA ASN A 44 -13.11 -5.12 6.68
C ASN A 44 -13.28 -5.38 5.17
N GLU A 45 -13.55 -4.34 4.37
CA GLU A 45 -13.49 -4.46 2.91
C GLU A 45 -12.03 -4.57 2.50
N THR A 46 -11.57 -5.80 2.24
CA THR A 46 -10.32 -6.03 1.51
C THR A 46 -10.39 -5.26 0.19
N PRO A 47 -9.43 -4.36 -0.09
CA PRO A 47 -9.42 -3.62 -1.35
C PRO A 47 -9.52 -4.61 -2.50
N PRO A 48 -10.42 -4.40 -3.48
CA PRO A 48 -10.53 -5.30 -4.62
C PRO A 48 -9.18 -5.36 -5.36
N PRO A 49 -8.83 -6.50 -5.97
CA PRO A 49 -7.63 -6.60 -6.79
C PRO A 49 -7.68 -5.54 -7.88
N VAL A 50 -6.62 -4.73 -7.95
CA VAL A 50 -6.52 -3.70 -8.96
C VAL A 50 -5.94 -4.30 -10.22
N THR A 51 -6.73 -4.25 -11.28
CA THR A 51 -6.34 -4.69 -12.62
C THR A 51 -6.29 -3.46 -13.51
N GLY A 52 -5.22 -3.29 -14.27
CA GLY A 52 -5.20 -2.24 -15.27
C GLY A 52 -3.85 -1.93 -15.88
N THR A 53 -3.80 -0.83 -16.62
CA THR A 53 -2.65 -0.50 -17.46
C THR A 53 -2.04 0.84 -17.08
N VAL A 54 -0.72 0.90 -16.99
CA VAL A 54 0.09 2.12 -16.89
C VAL A 54 0.57 2.47 -18.29
N ALA A 55 0.05 3.57 -18.84
CA ALA A 55 0.53 4.12 -20.10
C ALA A 55 1.79 4.94 -19.86
N VAL A 56 2.81 4.75 -20.69
CA VAL A 56 4.09 5.47 -20.59
C VAL A 56 4.43 6.10 -21.94
N ILE A 57 4.59 7.41 -21.96
CA ILE A 57 5.19 8.17 -23.06
C ILE A 57 6.63 8.48 -22.64
N ASP A 58 7.59 7.83 -23.29
CA ASP A 58 9.01 7.98 -22.97
C ASP A 58 9.73 8.76 -24.07
N HIS A 59 9.93 10.06 -23.86
CA HIS A 59 10.70 10.89 -24.80
C HIS A 59 12.22 10.69 -24.67
N SER A 60 12.69 9.99 -23.63
CA SER A 60 14.12 9.66 -23.47
C SER A 60 14.52 8.43 -24.29
N GLY A 61 13.57 7.52 -24.55
CA GLY A 61 13.79 6.26 -25.26
C GLY A 61 14.58 5.21 -24.48
N MET A 62 14.85 5.42 -23.18
CA MET A 62 15.72 4.58 -22.36
C MET A 62 15.01 3.89 -21.20
N LEU A 63 13.76 4.26 -20.91
CA LEU A 63 13.05 3.86 -19.69
C LEU A 63 11.88 2.92 -19.95
N ALA A 64 11.26 2.99 -21.12
CA ALA A 64 10.08 2.19 -21.48
C ALA A 64 10.29 0.68 -21.22
N ASP A 65 11.35 0.09 -21.77
CA ASP A 65 11.62 -1.35 -21.63
C ASP A 65 11.95 -1.75 -20.18
N LYS A 66 12.69 -0.90 -19.47
CA LYS A 66 13.02 -1.11 -18.05
C LYS A 66 11.77 -1.09 -17.17
N LEU A 67 10.81 -0.21 -17.47
CA LEU A 67 9.54 -0.12 -16.77
C LEU A 67 8.66 -1.34 -17.05
N VAL A 68 8.59 -1.79 -18.31
CA VAL A 68 7.87 -3.01 -18.69
C VAL A 68 8.43 -4.22 -17.93
N ALA A 69 9.75 -4.35 -17.83
CA ALA A 69 10.39 -5.45 -17.10
C ALA A 69 10.10 -5.41 -15.58
N LYS A 70 10.03 -4.21 -14.98
CA LYS A 70 9.83 -4.04 -13.52
C LYS A 70 8.36 -4.05 -13.08
N ILE A 71 7.43 -3.72 -13.97
CA ILE A 71 5.99 -3.65 -13.72
C ILE A 71 5.31 -4.70 -14.61
N ASN A 72 5.86 -5.91 -14.57
CA ASN A 72 5.25 -7.09 -15.17
C ASN A 72 4.43 -7.81 -14.08
N PRO A 73 3.19 -8.25 -14.36
CA PRO A 73 2.35 -8.96 -13.39
C PRO A 73 3.05 -10.16 -12.73
N ASP A 74 3.89 -10.90 -13.47
CA ASP A 74 4.60 -12.06 -12.92
C ASP A 74 5.65 -11.65 -11.87
N VAL A 75 6.34 -10.53 -12.11
CA VAL A 75 7.32 -9.98 -11.17
C VAL A 75 6.61 -9.42 -9.93
N LEU A 76 5.49 -8.72 -10.14
CA LEU A 76 4.69 -8.18 -9.06
C LEU A 76 4.07 -9.28 -8.19
N ALA A 77 3.59 -10.37 -8.78
CA ALA A 77 3.06 -11.52 -8.05
C ALA A 77 4.14 -12.17 -7.18
N ARG A 78 5.33 -12.41 -7.73
CA ARG A 78 6.46 -13.00 -6.97
C ARG A 78 6.90 -12.11 -5.81
N GLU A 79 7.04 -10.80 -6.05
CA GLU A 79 7.41 -9.86 -4.99
C GLU A 79 6.34 -9.77 -3.90
N HIS A 80 5.07 -9.87 -4.28
CA HIS A 80 3.95 -9.88 -3.34
C HIS A 80 3.97 -11.14 -2.46
N ASP A 81 4.21 -12.32 -3.04
CA ASP A 81 4.34 -13.57 -2.29
C ASP A 81 5.53 -13.53 -1.33
N ASP A 82 6.66 -13.00 -1.78
CA ASP A 82 7.84 -12.77 -0.94
C ASP A 82 7.56 -11.79 0.21
N GLU A 83 6.79 -10.72 -0.05
CA GLU A 83 6.41 -9.77 0.98
C GLU A 83 5.47 -10.41 2.01
N ILE A 84 4.45 -11.16 1.58
CA ILE A 84 3.56 -11.91 2.47
C ILE A 84 4.38 -12.84 3.34
N ARG A 85 5.33 -13.58 2.75
CA ARG A 85 6.19 -14.50 3.48
C ARG A 85 7.06 -13.77 4.50
N ARG A 86 7.73 -12.68 4.14
CA ARG A 86 8.55 -11.88 5.06
C ARG A 86 7.71 -11.28 6.20
N GLN A 87 6.50 -10.83 5.91
CA GLN A 87 5.58 -10.32 6.91
C GLN A 87 5.11 -11.42 7.85
N ALA A 88 4.76 -12.60 7.34
CA ALA A 88 4.41 -13.75 8.15
C ALA A 88 5.57 -14.17 9.06
N GLU A 89 6.79 -14.23 8.53
CA GLU A 89 8.00 -14.52 9.30
C GLU A 89 8.25 -13.48 10.40
N ALA A 90 8.09 -12.18 10.10
CA ALA A 90 8.23 -11.12 11.09
C ALA A 90 7.15 -11.18 12.18
N LEU A 91 5.91 -11.52 11.83
CA LEU A 91 4.81 -11.69 12.78
C LEU A 91 5.05 -12.87 13.72
N ALA A 92 5.50 -14.01 13.17
CA ALA A 92 5.81 -15.18 13.97
C ALA A 92 7.01 -14.97 14.91
N ARG A 93 8.05 -14.27 14.44
CA ARG A 93 9.18 -13.84 15.29
C ARG A 93 8.71 -12.97 16.45
N LYS A 94 7.82 -12.01 16.21
CA LYS A 94 7.23 -11.16 17.26
C LYS A 94 6.37 -11.95 18.25
N ALA A 95 5.73 -13.02 17.80
CA ALA A 95 4.93 -13.91 18.63
C ALA A 95 5.77 -14.94 19.40
N GLY A 96 7.10 -15.00 19.20
CA GLY A 96 7.97 -15.98 19.85
C GLY A 96 7.77 -17.42 19.36
N ILE A 97 7.17 -17.60 18.18
CA ILE A 97 6.85 -18.93 17.62
C ILE A 97 7.91 -19.30 16.58
N ASN A 98 8.54 -20.45 16.77
CA ASN A 98 9.41 -21.06 15.76
C ASN A 98 8.54 -21.73 14.68
N LEU A 99 8.60 -21.17 13.47
CA LEU A 99 7.84 -21.58 12.27
C LEU A 99 8.14 -23.01 11.78
N THR A 100 9.08 -23.71 12.40
CA THR A 100 9.62 -25.00 11.95
C THR A 100 8.81 -26.22 12.42
N GLY A 101 7.80 -26.07 13.28
CA GLY A 101 7.15 -27.22 13.93
C GLY A 101 5.62 -27.31 13.89
N ASP A 102 4.90 -26.23 13.59
CA ASP A 102 3.43 -26.21 13.67
C ASP A 102 2.79 -25.68 12.36
N PRO A 103 2.34 -26.57 11.47
CA PRO A 103 1.70 -26.17 10.21
C PRO A 103 0.41 -25.38 10.44
N MET A 104 -0.30 -25.59 11.56
CA MET A 104 -1.54 -24.87 11.87
C MET A 104 -1.27 -23.41 12.28
N GLY A 105 -0.19 -23.20 13.04
CA GLY A 105 0.29 -21.86 13.40
C GLY A 105 0.70 -21.06 12.16
N MET A 106 1.49 -21.66 11.27
CA MET A 106 1.97 -21.03 10.02
C MET A 106 0.82 -20.52 9.13
N THR A 107 -0.22 -21.33 8.92
CA THR A 107 -1.37 -20.93 8.11
C THR A 107 -2.05 -19.67 8.67
N SER A 108 -2.19 -19.58 10.00
CA SER A 108 -2.80 -18.41 10.64
C SER A 108 -1.99 -17.12 10.43
N PHE A 109 -0.66 -17.20 10.45
CA PHE A 109 0.22 -16.06 10.19
C PHE A 109 0.23 -15.67 8.72
N LEU A 110 0.22 -16.63 7.81
CA LEU A 110 0.10 -16.38 6.37
C LEU A 110 -1.23 -15.69 6.04
N THR A 111 -2.36 -16.15 6.59
CA THR A 111 -3.65 -15.48 6.38
C THR A 111 -3.66 -14.06 6.92
N LYS A 112 -3.09 -13.82 8.11
CA LYS A 112 -2.97 -12.46 8.67
C LYS A 112 -2.05 -11.57 7.83
N ALA A 113 -0.94 -12.09 7.34
CA ALA A 113 -0.02 -11.38 6.47
C ALA A 113 -0.67 -11.05 5.12
N GLN A 114 -1.38 -12.00 4.50
CA GLN A 114 -2.11 -11.81 3.26
C GLN A 114 -3.22 -10.76 3.38
N LYS A 115 -4.01 -10.78 4.47
CA LYS A 115 -5.00 -9.73 4.73
C LYS A 115 -4.37 -8.34 4.84
N LYS A 116 -3.16 -8.24 5.38
CA LYS A 116 -2.44 -6.98 5.52
C LYS A 116 -1.80 -6.51 4.20
N ALA A 117 -1.24 -7.44 3.44
CA ALA A 117 -0.62 -7.18 2.14
C ALA A 117 -1.66 -6.82 1.06
N GLY A 118 -2.90 -7.31 1.20
CA GLY A 118 -3.95 -7.14 0.19
C GLY A 118 -3.82 -8.18 -0.94
N PRO A 119 -4.69 -8.12 -1.96
CA PRO A 119 -4.58 -9.00 -3.13
C PRO A 119 -3.44 -8.58 -4.07
N ALA A 120 -2.93 -9.54 -4.83
CA ALA A 120 -2.01 -9.27 -5.93
C ALA A 120 -2.68 -8.38 -6.99
N SER A 121 -1.91 -7.42 -7.53
CA SER A 121 -2.40 -6.48 -8.56
C SER A 121 -1.92 -6.93 -9.95
N ASP A 122 -2.82 -7.04 -10.93
CA ASP A 122 -2.47 -7.28 -12.34
C ASP A 122 -2.31 -5.93 -13.04
N ILE A 123 -1.11 -5.37 -12.94
CA ILE A 123 -0.76 -4.10 -13.56
C ILE A 123 0.18 -4.37 -14.73
N ARG A 124 -0.16 -3.82 -15.89
CA ARG A 124 0.64 -3.95 -17.12
C ARG A 124 1.13 -2.59 -17.58
N VAL A 125 2.24 -2.55 -18.29
CA VAL A 125 2.75 -1.33 -18.91
C VAL A 125 2.42 -1.33 -20.39
N LYS A 126 1.82 -0.23 -20.87
CA LYS A 126 1.60 0.03 -22.29
C LYS A 126 2.46 1.22 -22.70
N VAL A 127 3.46 0.95 -23.54
CA VAL A 127 4.31 2.00 -24.10
C VAL A 127 3.54 2.69 -25.23
N LEU A 128 3.47 4.02 -25.17
CA LEU A 128 2.89 4.87 -26.20
C LEU A 128 4.01 5.51 -27.01
N PRO A 129 3.81 5.81 -28.31
CA PRO A 129 4.79 6.53 -29.12
C PRO A 129 5.18 7.87 -28.49
N PRO A 130 6.46 8.30 -28.62
CA PRO A 130 6.92 9.56 -28.05
C PRO A 130 6.21 10.78 -28.65
N ASP A 131 5.69 10.70 -29.87
CA ASP A 131 4.95 11.79 -30.51
C ASP A 131 3.47 11.85 -30.12
N THR A 132 3.03 11.00 -29.16
CA THR A 132 1.65 10.98 -28.69
C THR A 132 1.32 12.23 -27.91
N ASP A 133 0.23 12.91 -28.28
CA ASP A 133 -0.29 14.05 -27.53
C ASP A 133 -0.71 13.62 -26.10
N PRO A 134 -0.08 14.19 -25.05
CA PRO A 134 -0.41 13.88 -23.68
C PRO A 134 -1.88 14.16 -23.32
N GLU A 135 -2.53 15.16 -23.93
CA GLU A 135 -3.92 15.48 -23.61
C GLU A 135 -4.89 14.41 -24.12
N LYS A 136 -4.67 13.89 -25.33
CA LYS A 136 -5.44 12.75 -25.86
C LYS A 136 -5.18 11.48 -25.06
N ALA A 137 -3.94 11.26 -24.64
CA ALA A 137 -3.59 10.10 -23.83
C ALA A 137 -4.22 10.09 -22.42
N LYS A 138 -4.80 11.21 -21.96
CA LYS A 138 -5.56 11.31 -20.70
C LYS A 138 -7.01 10.88 -20.84
N GLU A 139 -7.60 10.85 -22.04
CA GLU A 139 -9.00 10.46 -22.23
C GLU A 139 -9.32 9.08 -21.62
N PRO A 140 -8.49 8.03 -21.81
CA PRO A 140 -8.72 6.74 -21.19
C PRO A 140 -8.59 6.72 -19.66
N LEU A 141 -8.03 7.77 -19.03
CA LEU A 141 -8.02 7.89 -17.57
C LEU A 141 -9.38 8.33 -17.01
N ARG A 142 -10.21 8.99 -17.83
CA ARG A 142 -11.55 9.45 -17.45
C ARG A 142 -12.60 8.36 -17.62
N GLU A 143 -12.36 7.38 -18.49
CA GLU A 143 -13.32 6.35 -18.87
C GLU A 143 -13.09 5.01 -18.13
N GLY A 144 -14.16 4.46 -17.55
CA GLY A 144 -14.20 3.16 -16.85
C GLY A 144 -13.87 3.21 -15.34
N SER A 145 -13.80 2.04 -14.69
CA SER A 145 -13.40 1.91 -13.28
C SER A 145 -12.06 1.15 -13.09
N VAL A 146 -11.47 1.28 -11.91
CA VAL A 146 -10.25 0.55 -11.48
C VAL A 146 -10.45 -0.98 -11.51
N LYS A 147 -11.70 -1.45 -11.54
CA LYS A 147 -12.06 -2.87 -11.63
C LYS A 147 -12.13 -3.38 -13.07
N ASP A 148 -12.28 -2.49 -14.04
CA ASP A 148 -12.55 -2.86 -15.43
C ASP A 148 -11.28 -3.08 -16.26
N GLY A 149 -10.09 -3.03 -15.64
CA GLY A 149 -8.83 -3.25 -16.35
C GLY A 149 -8.37 -2.06 -17.20
N GLY A 150 -8.99 -0.88 -17.03
CA GLY A 150 -8.70 0.32 -17.82
C GLY A 150 -7.31 0.94 -17.56
N GLN A 151 -7.03 2.06 -18.22
CA GLN A 151 -5.81 2.82 -17.98
C GLN A 151 -5.87 3.48 -16.61
N LEU A 152 -4.94 3.12 -15.72
CA LEU A 152 -4.87 3.60 -14.34
C LEU A 152 -4.05 4.87 -14.23
N VAL A 153 -2.96 4.94 -15.00
CA VAL A 153 -1.97 6.01 -14.93
C VAL A 153 -1.43 6.30 -16.33
N LEU A 154 -1.17 7.56 -16.62
CA LEU A 154 -0.33 8.03 -17.71
C LEU A 154 0.92 8.69 -17.11
N VAL A 155 2.09 8.24 -17.55
CA VAL A 155 3.37 8.84 -17.23
C VAL A 155 3.97 9.43 -18.50
N VAL A 156 4.36 10.70 -18.44
CA VAL A 156 5.08 11.37 -19.52
C VAL A 156 6.48 11.71 -19.02
N ILE A 157 7.50 11.20 -19.71
CA ILE A 157 8.89 11.32 -19.26
C ILE A 157 9.65 12.24 -20.22
N ASP A 158 10.26 13.29 -19.69
CA ASP A 158 10.97 14.29 -20.49
C ASP A 158 12.19 13.68 -21.21
N LYS A 159 12.56 14.25 -22.36
CA LYS A 159 13.71 13.79 -23.17
C LYS A 159 15.03 13.77 -22.38
N ASN A 160 15.24 14.77 -21.53
CA ASN A 160 16.42 14.90 -20.68
C ASN A 160 16.25 14.23 -19.30
N ALA A 161 15.25 13.36 -19.13
CA ALA A 161 15.03 12.69 -17.84
C ALA A 161 16.16 11.72 -17.46
N VAL A 162 16.92 11.18 -18.42
CA VAL A 162 18.05 10.27 -18.17
C VAL A 162 19.39 10.93 -18.51
N VAL A 163 19.48 11.57 -19.67
CA VAL A 163 20.67 12.31 -20.11
C VAL A 163 20.45 13.80 -19.77
N PRO A 164 21.35 14.46 -19.03
CA PRO A 164 21.18 15.87 -18.71
C PRO A 164 21.25 16.74 -19.97
N ASP A 165 20.65 17.92 -19.91
CA ASP A 165 20.78 18.93 -20.97
C ASP A 165 22.20 19.53 -21.03
N GLU A 166 22.44 20.44 -21.98
CA GLU A 166 23.72 21.14 -22.13
C GLU A 166 24.17 21.91 -20.87
N LYS A 167 23.22 22.24 -19.98
CA LYS A 167 23.48 22.94 -18.71
C LYS A 167 23.66 21.99 -17.54
N GLY A 168 23.64 20.68 -17.77
CA GLY A 168 23.74 19.65 -16.74
C GLY A 168 22.45 19.41 -15.95
N ASN A 169 21.31 19.98 -16.38
CA ASN A 169 20.04 19.79 -15.70
C ASN A 169 19.31 18.56 -16.22
N TYR A 170 18.77 17.78 -15.28
CA TYR A 170 17.92 16.65 -15.63
C TYR A 170 16.46 17.09 -15.77
N GLY A 171 15.79 16.45 -16.72
CA GLY A 171 14.36 16.55 -16.91
C GLY A 171 13.56 15.93 -15.77
N SER A 172 12.26 16.14 -15.85
CA SER A 172 11.25 15.67 -14.92
C SER A 172 10.39 14.57 -15.55
N TYR A 173 9.33 14.18 -14.85
CA TYR A 173 8.24 13.38 -15.41
C TYR A 173 6.92 13.98 -14.94
N ALA A 174 5.93 13.97 -15.81
CA ALA A 174 4.55 14.28 -15.46
C ALA A 174 3.80 12.98 -15.11
N TRP A 175 2.99 13.03 -14.06
CA TRP A 175 2.19 11.92 -13.58
C TRP A 175 0.71 12.31 -13.63
N TYR A 176 -0.09 11.50 -14.31
CA TYR A 176 -1.54 11.64 -14.35
C TYR A 176 -2.18 10.32 -13.95
N ASP A 177 -2.95 10.32 -12.87
CA ASP A 177 -3.68 9.16 -12.38
C ASP A 177 -5.18 9.28 -12.62
N ARG A 178 -5.84 8.13 -12.66
CA ARG A 178 -7.29 8.03 -12.62
C ARG A 178 -7.80 8.45 -11.24
N ALA A 179 -8.94 9.15 -11.22
CA ALA A 179 -9.61 9.52 -9.98
C ALA A 179 -9.92 8.28 -9.12
N LYS A 180 -9.71 8.39 -7.80
CA LYS A 180 -9.92 7.32 -6.81
C LYS A 180 -9.00 6.09 -6.98
N LEU A 181 -7.85 6.24 -7.64
CA LEU A 181 -6.82 5.22 -7.61
C LEU A 181 -6.22 5.12 -6.20
N ASP A 182 -6.13 3.92 -5.65
CA ASP A 182 -5.63 3.66 -4.30
C ASP A 182 -4.20 4.22 -4.09
N ASP A 183 -4.02 5.01 -3.03
CA ASP A 183 -2.76 5.70 -2.70
C ASP A 183 -1.56 4.75 -2.55
N ARG A 184 -1.78 3.49 -2.15
CA ARG A 184 -0.72 2.49 -2.02
C ARG A 184 -0.18 2.11 -3.39
N ILE A 185 -1.08 1.96 -4.37
CA ILE A 185 -0.70 1.65 -5.75
C ILE A 185 0.00 2.85 -6.37
N GLN A 186 -0.54 4.06 -6.20
CA GLN A 186 0.12 5.28 -6.65
C GLN A 186 1.53 5.41 -6.10
N SER A 187 1.67 5.24 -4.78
CA SER A 187 2.95 5.36 -4.09
C SER A 187 3.94 4.27 -4.51
N ASN A 188 3.46 3.05 -4.74
CA ASN A 188 4.29 1.93 -5.22
C ASN A 188 4.80 2.20 -6.65
N LEU A 189 3.91 2.58 -7.57
CA LEU A 189 4.25 2.88 -8.96
C LEU A 189 5.17 4.10 -9.07
N LYS A 190 4.88 5.21 -8.38
CA LYS A 190 5.74 6.40 -8.33
C LYS A 190 7.14 6.05 -7.82
N ARG A 191 7.23 5.23 -6.77
CA ARG A 191 8.52 4.75 -6.24
C ARG A 191 9.29 3.94 -7.29
N ARG A 192 8.65 3.00 -7.97
CA ARG A 192 9.28 2.18 -9.03
C ARG A 192 9.73 3.03 -10.21
N LEU A 193 8.91 3.98 -10.66
CA LEU A 193 9.25 4.91 -11.73
C LEU A 193 10.49 5.73 -11.35
N LYS A 194 10.46 6.38 -10.18
CA LYS A 194 11.58 7.18 -9.68
C LYS A 194 12.85 6.35 -9.56
N GLN A 195 12.74 5.13 -9.03
CA GLN A 195 13.87 4.22 -8.92
C GLN A 195 14.45 3.84 -10.28
N THR A 196 13.61 3.57 -11.27
CA THR A 196 14.03 3.23 -12.63
C THR A 196 14.74 4.40 -13.30
N ILE A 197 14.25 5.63 -13.12
CA ILE A 197 14.91 6.84 -13.62
C ILE A 197 16.29 7.01 -12.98
N ILE A 198 16.40 6.84 -11.65
CA ILE A 198 17.68 6.94 -10.93
C ILE A 198 18.66 5.86 -11.40
N GLU A 199 18.20 4.62 -11.55
CA GLU A 199 19.01 3.51 -12.05
C GLU A 199 19.53 3.80 -13.47
N ALA A 200 18.67 4.27 -14.37
CA ALA A 200 19.07 4.66 -15.72
C ALA A 200 20.08 5.83 -15.74
N ARG A 201 19.90 6.84 -14.88
CA ARG A 201 20.86 7.96 -14.73
C ARG A 201 22.22 7.47 -14.23
N ALA A 202 22.22 6.58 -13.24
CA ALA A 202 23.45 6.01 -12.70
C ALA A 202 24.18 5.19 -13.77
N GLU A 203 23.47 4.33 -14.50
CA GLU A 203 24.03 3.55 -15.61
C GLU A 203 24.62 4.46 -16.69
N GLN A 204 23.92 5.52 -17.08
CA GLN A 204 24.40 6.50 -18.05
C GLN A 204 25.67 7.24 -17.59
N ALA A 205 25.82 7.43 -16.28
CA ALA A 205 27.02 7.99 -15.66
C ALA A 205 28.14 6.94 -15.43
N GLY A 206 27.98 5.71 -15.95
CA GLY A 206 28.93 4.61 -15.76
C GLY A 206 28.98 4.07 -14.32
N GLN A 207 27.97 4.36 -13.51
CA GLN A 207 27.87 3.92 -12.12
C GLN A 207 26.98 2.69 -12.01
N ASN A 208 27.33 1.79 -11.08
CA ASN A 208 26.47 0.67 -10.74
C ASN A 208 25.43 1.11 -9.69
N ALA A 209 24.16 1.22 -10.10
CA ALA A 209 23.08 1.67 -9.23
C ALA A 209 22.87 0.80 -7.98
N ASP A 210 23.08 -0.51 -8.09
CA ASP A 210 22.95 -1.43 -6.95
C ASP A 210 24.06 -1.23 -5.93
N GLN A 211 25.28 -0.93 -6.39
CA GLN A 211 26.39 -0.60 -5.50
C GLN A 211 26.12 0.71 -4.75
N LEU A 212 25.68 1.76 -5.46
CA LEU A 212 25.29 3.03 -4.83
C LEU A 212 24.21 2.82 -3.77
N ARG A 213 23.19 2.02 -4.07
CA ARG A 213 22.13 1.71 -3.09
C ARG A 213 22.68 1.01 -1.87
N LYS A 214 23.56 0.00 -2.04
CA LYS A 214 24.18 -0.71 -0.90
C LYS A 214 24.97 0.24 0.00
N MET A 215 25.61 1.26 -0.57
CA MET A 215 26.35 2.28 0.18
C MET A 215 25.43 3.26 0.92
N MET A 216 24.23 3.53 0.40
CA MET A 216 23.26 4.44 1.03
C MET A 216 22.46 3.80 2.17
N VAL A 217 22.39 2.46 2.26
CA VAL A 217 21.66 1.78 3.33
C VAL A 217 22.50 1.77 4.61
N VAL A 218 22.25 2.74 5.48
CA VAL A 218 22.80 2.77 6.84
C VAL A 218 21.89 1.95 7.76
N ARG A 219 22.39 0.82 8.27
CA ARG A 219 21.64 0.02 9.27
C ARG A 219 21.90 0.59 10.66
N ALA A 220 20.83 0.98 11.36
CA ALA A 220 20.91 1.26 12.78
C ALA A 220 21.27 -0.02 13.53
N ARG A 221 22.33 0.02 14.35
CA ARG A 221 22.70 -1.08 15.24
C ARG A 221 21.88 -0.92 16.51
N GLU A 222 20.86 -1.75 16.71
CA GLU A 222 20.15 -1.82 17.98
C GLU A 222 21.10 -2.43 19.03
N SER A 223 21.50 -1.66 20.04
CA SER A 223 22.19 -2.20 21.22
C SER A 223 21.16 -2.94 22.07
N ARG A 224 21.34 -4.25 22.21
CA ARG A 224 20.64 -5.04 23.24
C ARG A 224 21.33 -4.88 24.58
#